data_AF-A0A3B1BAX7-F1
#
_entry.id   AF-A0A3B1BAX7-F1
#
_cell.length_a   1.000
_cell.length_b   1.000
_cell.length_c   1.000
_cell.angle_alpha   90.00
_cell.angle_beta   90.00
_cell.angle_gamma   90.00
#
_symmetry.space_group_name_H-M   'P 1'
#
loop_
_entity.id
_entity.type
_entity.pdbx_description
1 polymer ?
#
loop_
_entity_poly.entity_id
_entity_poly.type
_entity_poly.pdbx_seq_one_letter_code
_entity_poly.pdbx_strand_id
1 'polypeptide(L)'
;MHESGDILTVFIVISVLLFMLLGIAILVMIDHKAKIPGAFNSDPFSISGLRREHPGLSFLTTIILGAVILSLLFEISVAFGEKFGFFKEEEKPELLQQLKEHRFSEEMRHFHNVRTVDMVNEGKKQACFYCHGDYPHSKTRMIRTLLNMHTQFVGCMTCHTNEEKIPEDKYSFAWLNYTGIHVSGPHFGTSLNPETGFLVKTDDYYSKIVVYAEIDGEKTLMEAIEDKPEVSEFLKVKDQLSDADKEAMKKRIHKLVRRKGRFCDRCHAAEDKSFLPFRELGFSEQRIFDVTNLNIIGVVSKYKNFYLPNLFKKESNNQK
;
A
#
# COMPACT_ATOMS: atom_id res chain seq x y z
N MET A 1 -10.44 -4.63 28.44
CA MET A 1 -11.14 -5.39 27.38
C MET A 1 -11.11 -6.91 27.69
N HIS A 2 -11.49 -7.35 28.90
CA HIS A 2 -11.48 -8.77 29.27
C HIS A 2 -12.88 -9.39 29.43
N GLU A 3 -13.96 -8.61 29.40
CA GLU A 3 -15.33 -9.13 29.60
C GLU A 3 -15.96 -9.82 28.38
N SER A 4 -15.41 -9.64 27.16
CA SER A 4 -16.01 -10.20 25.94
C SER A 4 -15.72 -11.70 25.74
N GLY A 5 -14.70 -12.26 26.39
CA GLY A 5 -14.33 -13.68 26.24
C GLY A 5 -15.25 -14.66 26.99
N ASP A 6 -15.72 -14.26 28.17
CA ASP A 6 -16.56 -15.11 29.01
C ASP A 6 -17.97 -15.27 28.43
N ILE A 7 -18.52 -14.21 27.84
CA ILE A 7 -19.85 -14.23 27.19
C ILE A 7 -19.83 -15.16 25.97
N LEU A 8 -18.77 -15.14 25.16
CA LEU A 8 -18.64 -16.01 24.00
C LEU A 8 -18.55 -17.48 24.40
N THR A 9 -17.81 -17.78 25.46
CA THR A 9 -17.67 -19.16 25.98
C THR A 9 -19.00 -19.70 26.49
N VAL A 10 -19.75 -18.91 27.28
CA VAL A 10 -21.08 -19.30 27.78
C VAL A 10 -22.05 -19.54 26.61
N PHE A 11 -22.02 -18.68 25.59
CA PHE A 11 -22.87 -18.83 24.42
C PHE A 11 -22.58 -20.11 23.62
N ILE A 12 -21.30 -20.46 23.44
CA ILE A 12 -20.87 -21.71 22.79
C ILE A 12 -21.38 -22.91 23.59
N VAL A 13 -21.16 -22.94 24.91
CA VAL A 13 -21.60 -24.06 25.77
C VAL A 13 -23.12 -24.25 25.71
N ILE A 14 -23.91 -23.17 25.78
CA ILE A 14 -25.37 -23.24 25.67
C ILE A 14 -25.80 -23.75 24.30
N SER A 15 -25.16 -23.30 23.22
CA SER A 15 -25.48 -23.73 21.86
C SER A 15 -25.22 -25.22 21.66
N VAL A 16 -24.10 -25.74 22.20
CA VAL A 16 -23.78 -27.17 22.16
C VAL A 16 -24.79 -28.00 22.95
N LEU A 17 -25.18 -27.55 24.16
CA LEU A 17 -26.19 -28.24 24.98
C LEU A 17 -27.55 -28.31 24.28
N LEU A 18 -27.99 -27.20 23.66
CA LEU A 18 -29.24 -27.17 22.90
C LEU A 18 -29.20 -28.13 21.71
N PHE A 19 -28.08 -28.22 21.00
CA PHE A 19 -27.94 -29.12 19.85
C PHE A 19 -27.96 -30.60 20.27
N MET A 20 -27.32 -30.93 21.39
CA MET A 20 -27.38 -32.29 21.96
C MET A 20 -28.82 -32.66 22.38
N LEU A 21 -29.52 -31.76 23.06
CA LEU A 21 -30.92 -31.99 23.48
C LEU A 21 -31.85 -32.15 22.26
N LEU A 22 -31.64 -31.37 21.21
CA LEU A 22 -32.39 -31.51 19.96
C LEU A 22 -32.12 -32.87 19.29
N GLY A 23 -30.86 -33.32 19.24
CA GLY A 23 -30.49 -34.64 18.73
C GLY A 23 -31.17 -35.77 19.51
N ILE A 24 -31.19 -35.69 20.84
CA ILE A 24 -31.89 -36.64 21.71
C ILE A 24 -33.39 -36.63 21.43
N ALA A 25 -34.01 -35.45 21.32
CA ALA A 25 -35.44 -35.32 21.03
C ALA A 25 -35.82 -35.93 19.67
N ILE A 26 -34.99 -35.72 18.63
CA ILE A 26 -35.19 -36.33 17.31
C ILE A 26 -35.08 -37.86 17.41
N LEU A 27 -34.09 -38.38 18.12
CA LEU A 27 -33.94 -39.82 18.32
C LEU A 27 -35.15 -40.44 19.06
N VAL A 28 -35.66 -39.77 20.10
CA VAL A 28 -36.86 -40.19 20.83
C VAL A 28 -38.10 -40.16 19.92
N MET A 29 -38.25 -39.12 19.08
CA MET A 29 -39.36 -39.03 18.13
C MET A 29 -39.30 -40.13 17.06
N ILE A 30 -38.11 -40.44 16.55
CA ILE A 30 -37.89 -41.53 15.59
C ILE A 30 -38.19 -42.87 16.25
N ASP A 31 -37.75 -43.10 17.49
CA ASP A 31 -38.07 -44.32 18.26
C ASP A 31 -39.58 -44.48 18.47
N HIS A 32 -40.27 -43.40 18.86
CA HIS A 32 -41.71 -43.42 19.08
C HIS A 32 -42.48 -43.76 17.80
N LYS A 33 -42.07 -43.22 16.63
CA LYS A 33 -42.70 -43.53 15.34
C LYS A 33 -42.39 -44.93 14.80
N ALA A 34 -41.30 -45.56 15.24
CA ALA A 34 -40.87 -46.87 14.76
C ALA A 34 -41.54 -48.05 15.49
N LYS A 35 -42.29 -47.81 16.57
CA LYS A 35 -42.99 -48.85 17.34
C LYS A 35 -44.23 -49.37 16.59
N ILE A 36 -44.33 -50.70 16.49
CA ILE A 36 -45.49 -51.39 15.91
C ILE A 36 -46.65 -51.32 16.93
N PRO A 37 -47.88 -50.95 16.52
CA PRO A 37 -49.02 -50.92 17.44
C PRO A 37 -49.28 -52.33 18.01
N GLY A 38 -49.22 -52.49 19.33
CA GLY A 38 -49.61 -53.74 20.02
C GLY A 38 -48.53 -54.44 20.87
N ALA A 39 -47.27 -54.00 20.84
CA ALA A 39 -46.21 -54.54 21.69
C ALA A 39 -45.74 -53.49 22.71
N PHE A 40 -46.50 -53.33 23.80
CA PHE A 40 -46.05 -52.53 24.95
C PHE A 40 -45.22 -53.39 25.88
N ASN A 41 -43.89 -53.21 25.87
CA ASN A 41 -43.04 -53.57 26.99
C ASN A 41 -42.67 -52.30 27.76
N SER A 42 -42.88 -52.31 29.07
CA SER A 42 -42.70 -51.19 30.00
C SER A 42 -41.25 -51.08 30.49
N ASP A 43 -40.28 -51.20 29.59
CA ASP A 43 -38.87 -51.03 29.93
C ASP A 43 -38.37 -49.70 29.35
N PRO A 44 -38.02 -48.72 30.19
CA PRO A 44 -37.59 -47.39 29.76
C PRO A 44 -36.27 -47.40 28.95
N PHE A 45 -35.55 -48.53 28.88
CA PHE A 45 -34.31 -48.67 28.12
C PHE A 45 -34.34 -49.75 27.02
N SER A 46 -35.53 -50.26 26.64
CA SER A 46 -35.68 -51.22 25.55
C SER A 46 -35.46 -50.58 24.17
N ILE A 47 -34.19 -50.38 23.80
CA ILE A 47 -33.76 -49.89 22.47
C ILE A 47 -33.76 -51.03 21.42
N SER A 48 -34.06 -52.27 21.81
CA SER A 48 -33.86 -53.49 21.00
C SER A 48 -35.13 -54.18 20.47
N GLY A 49 -36.29 -53.50 20.44
CA GLY A 49 -37.51 -54.05 19.83
C GLY A 49 -37.44 -54.18 18.30
N LEU A 50 -38.15 -55.16 17.72
CA LEU A 50 -38.33 -55.32 16.26
C LEU A 50 -38.99 -54.07 15.67
N ARG A 51 -38.21 -53.24 14.96
CA ARG A 51 -38.65 -51.99 14.33
C ARG A 51 -38.94 -52.21 12.84
N ARG A 52 -39.89 -51.46 12.28
CA ARG A 52 -40.06 -51.34 10.82
C ARG A 52 -38.79 -50.71 10.23
N GLU A 53 -38.14 -51.44 9.33
CA GLU A 53 -36.83 -51.09 8.81
C GLU A 53 -36.78 -49.72 8.11
N HIS A 54 -36.21 -48.73 8.79
CA HIS A 54 -35.62 -47.55 8.14
C HIS A 54 -34.12 -47.42 8.48
N PRO A 55 -33.31 -48.47 8.23
CA PRO A 55 -31.89 -48.52 8.63
C PRO A 55 -31.08 -47.36 8.03
N GLY A 56 -31.40 -46.92 6.81
CA GLY A 56 -30.68 -45.84 6.12
C GLY A 56 -30.84 -44.48 6.79
N LEU A 57 -32.06 -44.10 7.20
CA LEU A 57 -32.33 -42.79 7.81
C LEU A 57 -31.74 -42.69 9.21
N SER A 58 -31.84 -43.75 10.02
CA SER A 58 -31.21 -43.78 11.34
C SER A 58 -29.69 -43.75 11.24
N PHE A 59 -29.10 -44.48 10.29
CA PHE A 59 -27.66 -44.51 10.08
C PHE A 59 -27.13 -43.14 9.62
N LEU A 60 -27.81 -42.50 8.65
CA LEU A 60 -27.46 -41.17 8.17
C LEU A 60 -27.56 -40.12 9.30
N THR A 61 -28.62 -40.18 10.10
CA THR A 61 -28.82 -39.23 11.21
C THR A 61 -27.73 -39.41 12.27
N THR A 62 -27.38 -40.65 12.63
CA THR A 62 -26.28 -40.95 13.57
C THR A 62 -24.93 -40.48 13.04
N ILE A 63 -24.65 -40.66 11.73
CA ILE A 63 -23.41 -40.15 11.12
C ILE A 63 -23.34 -38.63 11.20
N ILE A 64 -24.42 -37.93 10.83
CA ILE A 64 -24.45 -36.47 10.85
C ILE A 64 -24.27 -35.96 12.29
N LEU A 65 -25.00 -36.52 13.24
CA LEU A 65 -24.89 -36.14 14.65
C LEU A 65 -23.48 -36.43 15.19
N GLY A 66 -22.91 -37.60 14.86
CA GLY A 66 -21.55 -37.98 15.24
C GLY A 66 -20.50 -37.03 14.67
N ALA A 67 -20.63 -36.61 13.41
CA ALA A 67 -19.72 -35.66 12.78
C ALA A 67 -19.79 -34.28 13.45
N VAL A 68 -20.99 -33.80 13.80
CA VAL A 68 -21.17 -32.53 14.52
C VAL A 68 -20.55 -32.62 15.91
N ILE A 69 -20.78 -33.70 16.65
CA ILE A 69 -20.20 -33.91 17.99
C ILE A 69 -18.66 -33.96 17.92
N LEU A 70 -18.09 -34.69 16.95
CA LEU A 70 -16.63 -34.76 16.74
C LEU A 70 -16.03 -33.40 16.40
N SER A 71 -16.69 -32.61 15.55
CA SER A 71 -16.25 -31.26 15.21
C SER A 71 -16.23 -30.35 16.43
N LEU A 72 -17.29 -30.40 17.24
CA LEU A 72 -17.38 -29.60 18.47
C LEU A 72 -16.37 -30.03 19.52
N LEU A 73 -16.15 -31.34 19.70
CA LEU A 73 -15.12 -31.85 20.61
C LEU A 73 -13.71 -31.45 20.15
N PHE A 74 -13.47 -31.40 18.85
CA PHE A 74 -12.20 -30.92 18.29
C PHE A 74 -11.99 -29.43 18.59
N GLU A 75 -12.99 -28.59 18.33
CA GLU A 75 -12.92 -27.15 18.65
C GLU A 75 -12.72 -26.89 20.15
N ILE A 76 -13.44 -27.62 21.02
CA ILE A 76 -13.25 -27.53 22.47
C ILE A 76 -11.83 -27.98 22.86
N SER A 77 -11.31 -29.04 22.24
CA SER A 77 -9.95 -29.53 22.50
C SER A 77 -8.88 -28.53 22.06
N VAL A 78 -9.09 -27.82 20.95
CA VAL A 78 -8.21 -26.72 20.50
C VAL A 78 -8.28 -25.56 21.48
N ALA A 79 -9.48 -25.08 21.83
CA ALA A 79 -9.66 -23.97 22.76
C ALA A 79 -9.12 -24.27 24.17
N PHE A 80 -9.33 -25.49 24.67
CA PHE A 80 -8.73 -25.93 25.94
C PHE A 80 -7.21 -26.14 25.80
N GLY A 81 -6.73 -26.64 24.66
CA GLY A 81 -5.31 -26.79 24.38
C GLY A 81 -4.57 -25.45 24.38
N GLU A 82 -5.17 -24.39 23.85
CA GLU A 82 -4.67 -23.01 23.93
C GLU A 82 -4.65 -22.53 25.39
N LYS A 83 -5.73 -22.75 26.15
CA LYS A 83 -5.84 -22.33 27.56
C LYS A 83 -4.89 -23.06 28.52
N PHE A 84 -4.60 -24.34 28.25
CA PHE A 84 -3.65 -25.15 29.01
C PHE A 84 -2.21 -25.07 28.48
N GLY A 85 -1.95 -24.26 27.45
CA GLY A 85 -0.60 -23.99 26.94
C GLY A 85 0.01 -25.11 26.08
N PHE A 86 -0.80 -26.06 25.60
CA PHE A 86 -0.36 -27.08 24.64
C PHE A 86 -0.14 -26.52 23.23
N PHE A 87 -0.83 -25.43 22.89
CA PHE A 87 -0.62 -24.64 21.68
C PHE A 87 -0.13 -23.25 22.07
N LYS A 88 1.04 -23.16 22.69
CA LYS A 88 1.78 -21.91 22.71
C LYS A 88 2.26 -21.66 21.28
N GLU A 89 1.62 -20.73 20.56
CA GLU A 89 2.36 -20.00 19.55
C GLU A 89 3.59 -19.45 20.27
N GLU A 90 4.78 -19.90 19.88
CA GLU A 90 6.01 -19.25 20.31
C GLU A 90 5.90 -17.79 19.87
N GLU A 91 5.54 -16.92 20.81
CA GLU A 91 5.72 -15.49 20.65
C GLU A 91 7.16 -15.30 20.19
N LYS A 92 7.31 -14.85 18.93
CA LYS A 92 8.62 -14.60 18.35
C LYS A 92 9.39 -13.77 19.37
N PRO A 93 10.60 -14.19 19.79
CA PRO A 93 11.28 -13.58 20.91
C PRO A 93 11.27 -12.06 20.75
N GLU A 94 10.92 -11.34 21.81
CA GLU A 94 10.68 -9.89 21.83
C GLU A 94 11.76 -9.09 21.08
N LEU A 95 13.01 -9.56 21.18
CA LEU A 95 14.15 -9.02 20.44
C LEU A 95 14.00 -9.10 18.91
N LEU A 96 13.46 -10.17 18.34
CA LEU A 96 13.21 -10.28 16.89
C LEU A 96 12.11 -9.33 16.44
N GLN A 97 11.10 -9.09 17.28
CA GLN A 97 10.06 -8.11 16.99
C GLN A 97 10.62 -6.69 17.04
N GLN A 98 11.37 -6.36 18.11
CA GLN A 98 12.09 -5.08 18.23
C GLN A 98 13.10 -4.88 17.09
N LEU A 99 13.84 -5.91 16.68
CA LEU A 99 14.77 -5.84 15.55
C LEU A 99 14.04 -5.67 14.21
N LYS A 100 12.86 -6.27 14.04
CA LYS A 100 12.02 -6.08 12.85
C LYS A 100 11.47 -4.66 12.81
N GLU A 101 10.99 -4.14 13.92
CA GLU A 101 10.55 -2.74 14.06
C GLU A 101 11.69 -1.75 13.86
N HIS A 102 12.88 -2.03 14.40
CA HIS A 102 14.07 -1.21 14.20
C HIS A 102 14.55 -1.24 12.74
N ARG A 103 14.57 -2.42 12.09
CA ARG A 103 14.89 -2.52 10.65
C ARG A 103 13.88 -1.79 9.81
N PHE A 104 12.59 -1.93 10.10
CA PHE A 104 11.52 -1.19 9.44
C PHE A 104 11.63 0.32 9.68
N SER A 105 11.96 0.74 10.90
CA SER A 105 12.22 2.13 11.27
C SER A 105 13.39 2.71 10.49
N GLU A 106 14.52 1.99 10.41
CA GLU A 106 15.66 2.39 9.57
C GLU A 106 15.29 2.42 8.08
N GLU A 107 14.51 1.45 7.60
CA GLU A 107 14.00 1.43 6.23
C GLU A 107 13.14 2.67 5.92
N MET A 108 12.34 3.13 6.87
CA MET A 108 11.44 4.29 6.70
C MET A 108 12.10 5.62 7.02
N ARG A 109 13.15 5.66 7.86
CA ARG A 109 13.94 6.88 8.17
C ARG A 109 14.73 7.36 6.97
N HIS A 110 15.28 6.45 6.19
CA HIS A 110 16.05 6.81 5.00
C HIS A 110 15.10 6.88 3.81
N PHE A 111 14.67 8.10 3.47
CA PHE A 111 13.88 8.41 2.25
C PHE A 111 14.49 7.86 0.94
N HIS A 112 15.75 7.40 0.99
CA HIS A 112 16.52 6.89 -0.15
C HIS A 112 16.57 5.36 -0.26
N ASN A 113 15.78 4.60 0.51
CA ASN A 113 15.79 3.15 0.36
C ASN A 113 15.13 2.73 -0.95
N VAL A 114 15.97 2.27 -1.88
CA VAL A 114 15.55 1.59 -3.10
C VAL A 114 14.86 0.31 -2.66
N ARG A 115 13.53 0.27 -2.79
CA ARG A 115 12.77 -0.96 -2.57
C ARG A 115 13.29 -2.04 -3.52
N THR A 116 13.18 -3.30 -3.10
CA THR A 116 13.52 -4.46 -3.95
C THR A 116 12.72 -4.47 -5.26
N VAL A 117 11.55 -3.84 -5.25
CA VAL A 117 10.69 -3.63 -6.42
C VAL A 117 10.68 -2.14 -6.76
N ASP A 118 11.01 -1.82 -8.01
CA ASP A 118 11.04 -0.46 -8.54
C ASP A 118 9.62 0.00 -8.93
N MET A 119 8.79 0.21 -7.91
CA MET A 119 7.38 0.62 -8.07
C MET A 119 7.24 1.91 -8.91
N VAL A 120 8.24 2.79 -8.89
CA VAL A 120 8.20 4.10 -9.59
C VAL A 120 8.26 3.93 -11.10
N ASN A 121 8.80 2.80 -11.57
CA ASN A 121 8.98 2.49 -12.98
C ASN A 121 7.97 1.47 -13.52
N GLU A 122 7.01 1.04 -12.71
CA GLU A 122 5.92 0.16 -13.14
C GLU A 122 4.79 0.94 -13.83
N GLY A 123 4.15 0.30 -14.80
CA GLY A 123 3.06 0.87 -15.58
C GLY A 123 3.53 1.90 -16.62
N LYS A 124 2.57 2.70 -17.09
CA LYS A 124 2.81 3.75 -18.09
C LYS A 124 3.59 4.93 -17.51
N LYS A 125 4.35 5.61 -18.36
CA LYS A 125 5.24 6.73 -18.03
C LYS A 125 4.88 7.99 -18.81
N GLN A 126 5.38 9.13 -18.33
CA GLN A 126 5.37 10.37 -19.14
C GLN A 126 6.42 10.27 -20.26
N ALA A 127 6.13 10.89 -21.40
CA ALA A 127 6.92 10.91 -22.63
C ALA A 127 8.40 11.23 -22.38
N CYS A 128 8.68 12.07 -21.37
CA CYS A 128 10.03 12.48 -20.99
C CYS A 128 10.94 11.29 -20.69
N PHE A 129 10.44 10.22 -20.05
CA PHE A 129 11.24 9.04 -19.70
C PHE A 129 11.73 8.27 -20.92
N TYR A 130 10.95 8.25 -22.01
CA TYR A 130 11.32 7.53 -23.24
C TYR A 130 12.55 8.12 -23.95
N CYS A 131 12.89 9.38 -23.67
CA CYS A 131 14.05 10.04 -24.26
C CYS A 131 15.14 10.40 -23.24
N HIS A 132 14.78 10.66 -21.98
CA HIS A 132 15.72 11.12 -20.95
C HIS A 132 16.12 10.05 -19.93
N GLY A 133 15.41 8.90 -19.90
CA GLY A 133 15.63 7.83 -18.93
C GLY A 133 15.14 8.16 -17.51
N ASP A 134 15.27 7.20 -16.60
CA ASP A 134 14.67 7.27 -15.25
C ASP A 134 15.41 8.22 -14.29
N TYR A 135 16.65 8.58 -14.62
CA TYR A 135 17.54 9.39 -13.80
C TYR A 135 18.11 10.60 -14.58
N PRO A 136 17.27 11.50 -15.11
CA PRO A 136 17.66 12.43 -16.17
C PRO A 136 18.46 13.66 -15.69
N HIS A 137 18.69 13.80 -14.39
CA HIS A 137 19.18 15.04 -13.80
C HIS A 137 20.70 15.11 -13.59
N SER A 138 21.24 16.34 -13.65
CA SER A 138 22.58 16.85 -13.24
C SER A 138 23.83 15.96 -13.39
N LYS A 139 24.93 16.57 -13.86
CA LYS A 139 26.25 15.92 -13.83
C LYS A 139 26.79 15.75 -12.40
N THR A 140 26.45 16.68 -11.50
CA THR A 140 26.90 16.66 -10.10
C THR A 140 26.15 15.59 -9.32
N ARG A 141 26.87 14.60 -8.78
CA ARG A 141 26.29 13.42 -8.11
C ARG A 141 25.30 13.78 -7.01
N MET A 142 25.65 14.70 -6.11
CA MET A 142 24.78 15.10 -5.00
C MET A 142 23.46 15.71 -5.48
N ILE A 143 23.52 16.70 -6.37
CA ILE A 143 22.33 17.36 -6.94
C ILE A 143 21.50 16.36 -7.75
N ARG A 144 22.16 15.46 -8.50
CA ARG A 144 21.47 14.40 -9.24
C ARG A 144 20.66 13.48 -8.32
N THR A 145 21.24 13.04 -7.19
CA THR A 145 20.53 12.19 -6.22
C THR A 145 19.28 12.89 -5.69
N LEU A 146 19.40 14.16 -5.29
CA LEU A 146 18.27 14.93 -4.78
C LEU A 146 17.18 15.18 -5.85
N LEU A 147 17.56 15.54 -7.08
CA LEU A 147 16.58 15.80 -8.14
C LEU A 147 15.92 14.52 -8.65
N ASN A 148 16.67 13.41 -8.73
CA ASN A 148 16.10 12.13 -9.10
C ASN A 148 15.16 11.56 -8.04
N MET A 149 15.33 11.92 -6.78
CA MET A 149 14.35 11.60 -5.74
C MET A 149 12.97 12.20 -6.06
N HIS A 150 12.92 13.39 -6.65
CA HIS A 150 11.67 14.07 -6.99
C HIS A 150 10.89 13.39 -8.11
N THR A 151 11.55 12.60 -8.98
CA THR A 151 10.83 11.89 -10.05
C THR A 151 9.87 10.85 -9.51
N GLN A 152 9.96 10.49 -8.23
CA GLN A 152 9.03 9.59 -7.56
C GLN A 152 7.66 10.24 -7.29
N PHE A 153 7.62 11.54 -6.98
CA PHE A 153 6.40 12.23 -6.52
C PHE A 153 6.05 13.49 -7.32
N VAL A 154 6.90 13.92 -8.26
CA VAL A 154 6.71 15.14 -9.06
C VAL A 154 6.83 14.84 -10.56
N GLY A 155 5.86 15.28 -11.35
CA GLY A 155 5.90 15.24 -12.81
C GLY A 155 7.00 16.14 -13.39
N CYS A 156 7.55 15.80 -14.54
CA CYS A 156 8.65 16.57 -15.14
C CYS A 156 8.27 18.04 -15.34
N MET A 157 7.04 18.29 -15.80
CA MET A 157 6.57 19.64 -16.11
C MET A 157 6.35 20.49 -14.86
N THR A 158 6.11 19.92 -13.68
CA THR A 158 6.02 20.71 -12.44
C THR A 158 7.30 21.52 -12.21
N CYS A 159 8.48 20.94 -12.49
CA CYS A 159 9.75 21.67 -12.43
C CYS A 159 10.09 22.39 -13.75
N HIS A 160 9.63 21.87 -14.88
CA HIS A 160 10.08 22.28 -16.22
C HIS A 160 9.04 23.02 -17.07
N THR A 161 7.90 23.48 -16.53
CA THR A 161 6.99 24.37 -17.27
C THR A 161 7.63 25.74 -17.44
N ASN A 162 7.52 26.31 -18.63
CA ASN A 162 8.10 27.60 -18.97
C ASN A 162 7.18 28.77 -18.59
N GLU A 163 7.49 29.44 -17.47
CA GLU A 163 6.74 30.60 -16.99
C GLU A 163 6.75 31.81 -17.94
N GLU A 164 7.77 31.93 -18.81
CA GLU A 164 7.86 33.02 -19.79
C GLU A 164 6.81 32.86 -20.91
N LYS A 165 6.30 31.63 -21.10
CA LYS A 165 5.28 31.32 -22.10
C LYS A 165 3.89 31.22 -21.51
N ILE A 166 3.80 30.69 -20.28
CA ILE A 166 2.55 30.59 -19.55
C ILE A 166 2.80 31.11 -18.14
N PRO A 167 2.26 32.28 -17.75
CA PRO A 167 2.44 32.85 -16.42
C PRO A 167 2.05 31.88 -15.27
N GLU A 168 2.77 31.96 -14.14
CA GLU A 168 2.58 31.02 -13.01
C GLU A 168 1.23 31.16 -12.30
N ASP A 169 0.59 32.33 -12.36
CA ASP A 169 -0.76 32.59 -11.84
C ASP A 169 -1.85 31.81 -12.57
N LYS A 170 -1.53 31.25 -13.75
CA LYS A 170 -2.42 30.35 -14.51
C LYS A 170 -2.22 28.88 -14.17
N TYR A 171 -1.32 28.56 -13.24
CA TYR A 171 -1.04 27.19 -12.87
C TYR A 171 -1.95 26.70 -11.74
N SER A 172 -2.32 25.43 -11.83
CA SER A 172 -2.91 24.69 -10.71
C SER A 172 -2.25 23.32 -10.62
N PHE A 173 -2.21 22.76 -9.42
CA PHE A 173 -1.52 21.50 -9.16
C PHE A 173 -2.52 20.44 -8.72
N ALA A 174 -2.26 19.20 -9.10
CA ALA A 174 -3.04 18.06 -8.64
C ALA A 174 -2.18 16.81 -8.67
N TRP A 175 -2.65 15.78 -7.95
CA TRP A 175 -2.11 14.44 -8.08
C TRP A 175 -2.70 13.75 -9.30
N LEU A 176 -1.84 13.11 -10.09
CA LEU A 176 -2.24 12.31 -11.24
C LEU A 176 -1.53 10.97 -11.20
N ASN A 177 -2.31 9.89 -11.23
CA ASN A 177 -1.83 8.56 -11.52
C ASN A 177 -2.11 8.24 -12.99
N TYR A 178 -1.06 8.23 -13.80
CA TYR A 178 -1.15 7.89 -15.22
C TYR A 178 -0.62 6.47 -15.53
N THR A 179 -0.22 5.68 -14.51
CA THR A 179 0.43 4.37 -14.73
C THR A 179 -0.52 3.28 -15.18
N GLY A 180 -1.83 3.48 -14.95
CA GLY A 180 -2.87 2.48 -15.17
C GLY A 180 -3.03 1.49 -14.02
N ILE A 181 -2.24 1.62 -12.95
CA ILE A 181 -2.32 0.78 -11.75
C ILE A 181 -3.33 1.40 -10.79
N HIS A 182 -4.32 0.62 -10.37
CA HIS A 182 -5.32 1.07 -9.41
C HIS A 182 -4.73 1.18 -8.00
N VAL A 183 -5.08 2.25 -7.30
CA VAL A 183 -4.63 2.57 -5.95
C VAL A 183 -5.81 3.15 -5.15
N SER A 184 -5.78 2.97 -3.84
CA SER A 184 -6.88 3.33 -2.95
C SER A 184 -6.47 4.18 -1.73
N GLY A 185 -5.20 4.11 -1.35
CA GLY A 185 -4.63 4.82 -0.21
C GLY A 185 -4.29 6.28 -0.50
N PRO A 186 -3.84 7.02 0.53
CA PRO A 186 -3.43 8.40 0.38
C PRO A 186 -2.15 8.50 -0.45
N HIS A 187 -1.92 9.63 -1.12
CA HIS A 187 -0.69 9.84 -1.88
C HIS A 187 0.55 9.70 -0.99
N PHE A 188 1.55 8.96 -1.47
CA PHE A 188 2.79 8.74 -0.74
C PHE A 188 3.49 10.06 -0.39
N GLY A 189 4.03 10.14 0.83
CA GLY A 189 4.85 11.28 1.27
C GLY A 189 4.08 12.47 1.85
N THR A 190 2.75 12.44 1.86
CA THR A 190 1.90 13.57 2.31
C THR A 190 1.80 13.72 3.82
N SER A 191 1.89 12.61 4.57
CA SER A 191 1.64 12.59 6.02
C SER A 191 2.59 11.66 6.77
N LEU A 192 2.83 11.98 8.04
CA LEU A 192 3.51 11.12 9.00
C LEU A 192 2.48 10.47 9.94
N ASN A 193 2.73 9.22 10.34
CA ASN A 193 2.01 8.56 11.41
C ASN A 193 2.46 9.17 12.75
N PRO A 194 1.52 9.67 13.59
CA PRO A 194 1.86 10.42 14.80
C PRO A 194 2.51 9.55 15.90
N GLU A 195 2.24 8.25 15.94
CA GLU A 195 2.78 7.34 16.95
C GLU A 195 4.24 6.96 16.65
N THR A 196 4.55 6.78 15.36
CA THR A 196 5.86 6.26 14.92
C THR A 196 6.78 7.33 14.35
N GLY A 197 6.23 8.48 13.93
CA GLY A 197 6.97 9.52 13.22
C GLY A 197 7.38 9.15 11.79
N PHE A 198 6.97 7.99 11.26
CA PHE A 198 7.28 7.56 9.89
C PHE A 198 6.22 8.01 8.89
N LEU A 199 6.56 8.02 7.60
CA LEU A 199 5.58 8.21 6.53
C LEU A 199 4.44 7.20 6.66
N VAL A 200 3.22 7.67 6.48
CA VAL A 200 2.03 6.82 6.43
C VAL A 200 2.21 5.80 5.30
N LYS A 201 2.00 4.52 5.61
CA LYS A 201 2.01 3.46 4.61
C LYS A 201 0.83 3.65 3.67
N THR A 202 1.09 3.48 2.38
CA THR A 202 0.08 3.55 1.32
C THR A 202 0.41 2.55 0.23
N ASP A 203 -0.54 2.28 -0.67
CA ASP A 203 -0.37 1.63 -1.97
C ASP A 203 -0.12 2.65 -3.10
N ASP A 204 -0.44 3.94 -2.88
CA ASP A 204 -0.30 4.98 -3.89
C ASP A 204 1.13 5.59 -3.95
N TYR A 205 2.05 4.83 -4.54
CA TYR A 205 3.39 5.29 -4.93
C TYR A 205 3.47 5.77 -6.38
N TYR A 206 2.34 5.73 -7.10
CA TYR A 206 2.28 5.92 -8.55
C TYR A 206 1.79 7.32 -8.92
N SER A 207 0.94 7.93 -8.07
CA SER A 207 0.49 9.31 -8.24
C SER A 207 1.64 10.30 -8.13
N LYS A 208 1.65 11.30 -9.01
CA LYS A 208 2.62 12.40 -9.00
C LYS A 208 1.93 13.74 -9.00
N ILE A 209 2.56 14.72 -8.37
CA ILE A 209 2.17 16.13 -8.43
C ILE A 209 2.48 16.64 -9.83
N VAL A 210 1.42 16.93 -10.60
CA VAL A 210 1.50 17.49 -11.96
C VAL A 210 0.94 18.91 -11.97
N VAL A 211 1.34 19.66 -13.00
CA VAL A 211 0.84 21.01 -13.25
C VAL A 211 -0.16 21.01 -14.40
N TYR A 212 -1.27 21.67 -14.15
CA TYR A 212 -2.24 22.09 -15.15
C TYR A 212 -2.07 23.59 -15.38
N ALA A 213 -2.29 24.04 -16.61
CA ALA A 213 -2.32 25.46 -16.92
C ALA A 213 -3.59 25.82 -17.67
N GLU A 214 -4.11 27.02 -17.40
CA GLU A 214 -5.20 27.60 -18.18
C GLU A 214 -4.68 28.16 -19.51
N ILE A 215 -5.08 27.54 -20.61
CA ILE A 215 -4.73 27.94 -21.98
C ILE A 215 -6.04 28.10 -22.74
N ASP A 216 -6.28 29.28 -23.31
CA ASP A 216 -7.51 29.59 -24.06
C ASP A 216 -8.81 29.32 -23.27
N GLY A 217 -8.77 29.51 -21.95
CA GLY A 217 -9.91 29.26 -21.04
C GLY A 217 -10.10 27.79 -20.64
N GLU A 218 -9.23 26.89 -21.11
CA GLU A 218 -9.30 25.46 -20.80
C GLU A 218 -8.14 25.03 -19.88
N LYS A 219 -8.48 24.23 -18.86
CA LYS A 219 -7.51 23.62 -17.96
C LYS A 219 -6.81 22.47 -18.67
N THR A 220 -5.57 22.70 -19.09
CA THR A 220 -4.77 21.74 -19.86
C THR A 220 -3.71 21.08 -18.97
N LEU A 221 -3.58 19.75 -19.02
CA LEU A 221 -2.48 19.03 -18.38
C LEU A 221 -1.16 19.35 -19.11
N MET A 222 -0.15 19.86 -18.42
CA MET A 222 1.13 20.20 -19.05
C MET A 222 2.01 18.98 -19.29
N GLU A 223 1.87 17.93 -18.47
CA GLU A 223 2.62 16.69 -18.63
C GLU A 223 2.24 16.00 -19.96
N ALA A 224 3.25 15.51 -20.68
CA ALA A 224 3.08 14.73 -21.89
C ALA A 224 2.97 13.25 -21.51
N ILE A 225 1.77 12.77 -21.19
CA ILE A 225 1.54 11.37 -20.82
C ILE A 225 1.24 10.50 -22.05
N GLU A 226 1.55 9.20 -21.98
CA GLU A 226 1.32 8.23 -23.07
C GLU A 226 -0.12 8.19 -23.60
N ASP A 227 -1.10 8.47 -22.75
CA ASP A 227 -2.52 8.42 -23.13
C ASP A 227 -2.93 9.58 -24.04
N LYS A 228 -2.10 10.62 -24.18
CA LYS A 228 -2.35 11.68 -25.16
C LYS A 228 -2.11 11.12 -26.57
N PRO A 229 -3.08 11.24 -27.50
CA PRO A 229 -2.96 10.68 -28.85
C PRO A 229 -1.65 11.06 -29.57
N GLU A 230 -1.27 12.34 -29.47
CA GLU A 230 -0.04 12.88 -30.07
C GLU A 230 1.24 12.25 -29.49
N VAL A 231 1.25 11.91 -28.21
CA VAL A 231 2.38 11.24 -27.55
C VAL A 231 2.43 9.78 -27.99
N SER A 232 1.30 9.08 -27.95
CA SER A 232 1.20 7.69 -28.38
C SER A 232 1.64 7.51 -29.84
N GLU A 233 1.21 8.40 -30.73
CA GLU A 233 1.60 8.39 -32.13
C GLU A 233 3.11 8.63 -32.29
N PHE A 234 3.65 9.66 -31.63
CA PHE A 234 5.08 9.94 -31.64
C PHE A 234 5.91 8.73 -31.19
N LEU A 235 5.51 8.07 -30.09
CA LEU A 235 6.22 6.91 -29.56
C LEU A 235 6.25 5.73 -30.53
N LYS A 236 5.24 5.57 -31.40
CA LYS A 236 5.19 4.51 -32.42
C LYS A 236 6.13 4.76 -33.59
N VAL A 237 6.36 6.04 -33.94
CA VAL A 237 7.11 6.41 -35.16
C VAL A 237 8.52 6.94 -34.87
N LYS A 238 8.86 7.28 -33.62
CA LYS A 238 10.10 7.97 -33.23
C LYS A 238 11.39 7.34 -33.79
N ASP A 239 11.42 6.02 -33.93
CA ASP A 239 12.60 5.26 -34.39
C ASP A 239 12.70 5.21 -35.92
N GLN A 240 11.62 5.57 -36.63
CA GLN A 240 11.53 5.63 -38.09
C GLN A 240 11.79 7.05 -38.64
N LEU A 241 11.79 8.06 -37.76
CA LEU A 241 11.99 9.46 -38.13
C LEU A 241 13.43 9.70 -38.63
N SER A 242 13.56 10.53 -39.66
CA SER A 242 14.85 11.07 -40.08
C SER A 242 15.43 12.00 -38.99
N ASP A 243 16.72 12.32 -39.06
CA ASP A 243 17.32 13.24 -38.09
C ASP A 243 16.70 14.65 -38.16
N ALA A 244 16.33 15.11 -39.35
CA ALA A 244 15.62 16.38 -39.53
C ALA A 244 14.24 16.36 -38.85
N ASP A 245 13.49 15.27 -39.01
CA ASP A 245 12.17 15.11 -38.38
C ASP A 245 12.29 15.01 -36.86
N LYS A 246 13.32 14.30 -36.35
CA LYS A 246 13.61 14.22 -34.92
C LYS A 246 13.87 15.60 -34.32
N GLU A 247 14.65 16.46 -34.99
CA GLU A 247 14.91 17.82 -34.52
C GLU A 247 13.65 18.70 -34.53
N ALA A 248 12.83 18.60 -35.59
CA ALA A 248 11.54 19.29 -35.66
C ALA A 248 10.61 18.86 -34.52
N MET A 249 10.51 17.55 -34.26
CA MET A 249 9.70 16.99 -33.18
C MET A 249 10.22 17.37 -31.80
N LYS A 250 11.55 17.36 -31.58
CA LYS A 250 12.15 17.86 -30.33
C LYS A 250 11.76 19.31 -30.07
N LYS A 251 11.78 20.17 -31.09
CA LYS A 251 11.38 21.59 -30.94
C LYS A 251 9.90 21.73 -30.57
N ARG A 252 9.04 20.88 -31.11
CA ARG A 252 7.60 20.85 -30.79
C ARG A 252 7.36 20.38 -29.36
N ILE A 253 7.92 19.23 -28.97
CA ILE A 253 7.77 18.65 -27.62
C ILE A 253 8.31 19.61 -26.54
N HIS A 254 9.48 20.21 -26.78
CA HIS A 254 10.08 21.14 -25.82
C HIS A 254 9.51 22.56 -25.88
N LYS A 255 8.46 22.83 -26.67
CA LYS A 255 7.93 24.19 -26.85
C LYS A 255 7.56 24.83 -25.51
N LEU A 256 6.94 24.10 -24.58
CA LEU A 256 6.53 24.62 -23.27
C LEU A 256 7.50 24.24 -22.14
N VAL A 257 8.63 23.63 -22.48
CA VAL A 257 9.61 23.11 -21.53
C VAL A 257 10.71 24.14 -21.32
N ARG A 258 10.99 24.53 -20.09
CA ARG A 258 12.19 25.28 -19.73
C ARG A 258 13.38 24.33 -19.57
N ARG A 259 14.53 24.72 -20.13
CA ARG A 259 15.74 23.87 -20.14
C ARG A 259 16.27 23.53 -18.74
N LYS A 260 16.21 24.49 -17.83
CA LYS A 260 16.59 24.31 -16.42
C LYS A 260 15.31 24.27 -15.61
N GLY A 261 15.11 23.26 -14.78
CA GLY A 261 13.95 23.23 -13.89
C GLY A 261 14.02 24.31 -12.81
N ARG A 262 12.90 24.52 -12.12
CA ARG A 262 12.84 25.37 -10.92
C ARG A 262 13.85 24.92 -9.89
N PHE A 263 14.45 25.87 -9.18
CA PHE A 263 15.42 25.58 -8.14
C PHE A 263 14.72 25.26 -6.81
N CYS A 264 15.46 24.65 -5.87
CA CYS A 264 14.89 24.07 -4.64
C CYS A 264 14.08 25.07 -3.81
N ASP A 265 14.52 26.32 -3.78
CA ASP A 265 13.90 27.43 -3.05
C ASP A 265 12.54 27.87 -3.60
N ARG A 266 12.17 27.46 -4.83
CA ARG A 266 10.83 27.74 -5.35
C ARG A 266 9.77 26.88 -4.67
N CYS A 267 10.05 25.59 -4.42
CA CYS A 267 9.08 24.70 -3.77
C CYS A 267 9.31 24.57 -2.27
N HIS A 268 10.56 24.65 -1.82
CA HIS A 268 10.89 24.56 -0.41
C HIS A 268 11.04 25.96 0.21
N ALA A 269 9.99 26.76 0.07
CA ALA A 269 9.86 28.07 0.70
C ALA A 269 8.75 28.01 1.75
N ALA A 270 8.58 29.08 2.54
CA ALA A 270 7.37 29.26 3.32
C ALA A 270 6.12 29.11 2.41
N GLU A 271 5.03 28.54 2.95
CA GLU A 271 3.87 28.12 2.15
C GLU A 271 3.28 29.24 1.29
N ASP A 272 3.26 30.47 1.80
CA ASP A 272 2.79 31.69 1.11
C ASP A 272 3.63 32.08 -0.13
N LYS A 273 4.88 31.60 -0.20
CA LYS A 273 5.85 31.88 -1.27
C LYS A 273 6.23 30.64 -2.08
N SER A 274 5.78 29.48 -1.63
CA SER A 274 6.03 28.20 -2.27
C SER A 274 5.31 28.14 -3.61
N PHE A 275 5.99 27.58 -4.60
CA PHE A 275 5.41 27.26 -5.90
C PHE A 275 4.38 26.13 -5.81
N LEU A 276 4.51 25.24 -4.82
CA LEU A 276 3.56 24.15 -4.59
C LEU A 276 2.62 24.50 -3.42
N PRO A 277 1.29 24.42 -3.62
CA PRO A 277 0.32 24.63 -2.56
C PRO A 277 0.16 23.34 -1.73
N PHE A 278 1.11 23.09 -0.82
CA PHE A 278 1.20 21.80 -0.11
C PHE A 278 -0.08 21.41 0.63
N ARG A 279 -0.74 22.36 1.30
CA ARG A 279 -2.01 22.11 1.99
C ARG A 279 -3.14 21.70 1.04
N GLU A 280 -3.25 22.35 -0.11
CA GLU A 280 -4.24 21.97 -1.15
C GLU A 280 -3.93 20.59 -1.75
N LEU A 281 -2.64 20.23 -1.81
CA LEU A 281 -2.17 18.91 -2.22
C LEU A 281 -2.31 17.84 -1.11
N GLY A 282 -2.89 18.17 0.04
CA GLY A 282 -3.22 17.22 1.10
C GLY A 282 -2.05 16.86 2.03
N PHE A 283 -1.00 17.69 2.07
CA PHE A 283 0.09 17.49 3.03
C PHE A 283 -0.37 17.84 4.44
N SER A 284 0.05 17.06 5.43
CA SER A 284 -0.21 17.38 6.85
C SER A 284 0.64 18.56 7.32
N GLU A 285 0.21 19.28 8.37
CA GLU A 285 0.97 20.42 8.92
C GLU A 285 2.43 20.09 9.22
N GLN A 286 2.66 18.94 9.86
CA GLN A 286 4.00 18.49 10.17
C GLN A 286 4.81 18.31 8.89
N ARG A 287 4.20 17.75 7.84
CA ARG A 287 4.88 17.50 6.58
C ARG A 287 5.14 18.78 5.81
N ILE A 288 4.21 19.74 5.82
CA ILE A 288 4.42 21.09 5.29
C ILE A 288 5.63 21.71 6.00
N PHE A 289 5.64 21.73 7.34
CA PHE A 289 6.75 22.26 8.12
C PHE A 289 8.09 21.61 7.73
N ASP A 290 8.13 20.28 7.65
CA ASP A 290 9.35 19.55 7.32
C ASP A 290 9.87 19.87 5.92
N VAL A 291 8.98 19.97 4.92
CA VAL A 291 9.40 20.22 3.53
C VAL A 291 9.75 21.69 3.29
N THR A 292 9.17 22.63 4.03
CA THR A 292 9.49 24.05 3.89
C THR A 292 10.71 24.48 4.73
N ASN A 293 11.10 23.69 5.74
CA ASN A 293 12.20 24.01 6.66
C ASN A 293 13.39 23.05 6.51
N LEU A 294 13.85 22.82 5.28
CA LEU A 294 14.97 21.93 5.01
C LEU A 294 16.33 22.64 5.04
N ASN A 295 17.18 22.27 6.02
CA ASN A 295 18.55 22.79 6.13
C ASN A 295 19.41 22.52 4.88
N ILE A 296 19.12 21.46 4.12
CA ILE A 296 19.87 21.10 2.91
C ILE A 296 19.76 22.16 1.80
N ILE A 297 18.69 22.97 1.77
CA ILE A 297 18.53 24.04 0.76
C ILE A 297 19.65 25.07 0.90
N GLY A 298 19.94 25.48 2.14
CA GLY A 298 21.02 26.42 2.45
C GLY A 298 22.38 25.86 2.05
N VAL A 299 22.60 24.56 2.25
CA VAL A 299 23.85 23.90 1.87
C VAL A 299 24.00 23.83 0.35
N VAL A 300 22.97 23.40 -0.37
CA VAL A 300 22.99 23.25 -1.84
C VAL A 300 23.09 24.61 -2.54
N SER A 301 22.39 25.62 -2.04
CA SER A 301 22.39 26.98 -2.62
C SER A 301 23.72 27.70 -2.39
N LYS A 302 24.31 27.58 -1.18
CA LYS A 302 25.55 28.29 -0.81
C LYS A 302 26.82 27.56 -1.26
N TYR A 303 26.83 26.23 -1.21
CA TYR A 303 28.03 25.44 -1.48
C TYR A 303 27.87 24.64 -2.78
N LYS A 304 28.31 25.23 -3.91
CA LYS A 304 28.38 24.52 -5.21
C LYS A 304 29.23 23.25 -5.15
N ASN A 305 30.21 23.20 -4.25
CA ASN A 305 31.04 22.03 -3.96
C ASN A 305 30.92 21.71 -2.46
N PHE A 306 30.05 20.77 -2.11
CA PHE A 306 30.00 20.21 -0.76
C PHE A 306 30.95 19.01 -0.71
N TYR A 307 32.02 19.13 0.06
CA TYR A 307 32.91 18.01 0.37
C TYR A 307 32.43 17.37 1.66
N LEU A 308 31.89 16.16 1.59
CA LEU A 308 31.71 15.33 2.78
C LEU A 308 33.10 15.12 3.41
N PRO A 309 33.32 15.49 4.69
CA PRO A 309 34.56 15.15 5.37
C PRO A 309 34.78 13.65 5.25
N ASN A 310 36.02 13.21 5.00
CA ASN A 310 36.41 11.79 4.88
C ASN A 310 36.29 11.00 6.21
N LEU A 311 35.36 11.35 7.10
CA LEU A 311 35.16 10.73 8.41
C LEU A 311 34.74 9.25 8.34
N PHE A 312 34.28 8.78 7.16
CA PHE A 312 33.82 7.41 6.94
C PHE A 312 34.62 6.62 5.90
N LYS A 313 35.80 7.13 5.47
CA LYS A 313 36.71 6.26 4.73
C LYS A 313 37.26 5.25 5.72
N LYS A 314 36.77 4.01 5.63
CA LYS A 314 37.39 2.85 6.27
C LYS A 314 38.87 2.91 5.91
N GLU A 315 39.74 3.14 6.89
CA GLU A 315 41.17 3.04 6.67
C GLU A 315 41.42 1.64 6.10
N SER A 316 41.84 1.59 4.84
CA SER A 316 42.36 0.37 4.27
C SER A 316 43.67 0.11 5.03
N ASN A 317 43.58 -0.70 6.08
CA ASN A 317 44.74 -1.31 6.71
C ASN A 317 45.47 -2.14 5.65
N ASN A 318 46.40 -1.49 4.95
CA ASN A 318 47.49 -2.18 4.27
C ASN A 318 48.51 -2.56 5.34
N GLN A 319 48.23 -3.63 6.08
CA GLN A 319 49.29 -4.40 6.72
C GLN A 319 49.96 -5.22 5.61
N LYS A 320 51.17 -4.79 5.24
CA LYS A 320 52.20 -5.67 4.68
C LYS A 320 52.93 -6.33 5.84
#